data_AF-A0A1F9X8F8-F1
#
_entry.id   AF-A0A1F9X8F8-F1
#
_cell.length_a   1.000
_cell.length_b   1.000
_cell.length_c   1.000
_cell.angle_alpha   90.00
_cell.angle_beta   90.00
_cell.angle_gamma   90.00
#
_symmetry.space_group_name_H-M   'P 1'
#
loop_
_entity.id
_entity.type
_entity.pdbx_description
1 polymer ?
#
loop_
_entity_poly.entity_id
_entity_poly.type
_entity_poly.pdbx_seq_one_letter_code
_entity_poly.pdbx_strand_id
1 'polypeptide(L)'
;MAKILIMDDEPALRNIVYNMVKPLGQAMFTAEDGGQAIEIGKKEIPDIALLDMRVPDMDGLEVLAELKKINPNIRCIMLSGFGDVETAVTAIKQGAFDYISKPFKIDEVLKVVNKALGTVAATGAVASPAMPTVAAQPAKMPGAAVSSPKPAAGAKKMPRGLLIGGAAVALVALIFIAKQFMFSGGSVQEYNIPYTNPTGMCWVKPNLWVSDWVTGNIYRHAADGKLSIESVGKTANSQPTGLAWDGESLWTCSSIEKRIYKHKMDASLTIEAIFATSGSNPSGLYFDGANLWVFDSDAARIYKHKMDDMLSMVSVYDSPAINPCGMFKNGDYFYIGDYKTSKVYKVSVKDFSTADVYLIPFFEKEKLKLCGITWDGQNIWAAAEGVGKIFQLSLSSLKEIKF
;
A
#
# COMPACT_ATOMS: atom_id res chain seq x y z
N MET A 1 -28.29 -21.84 4.81
CA MET A 1 -27.33 -20.83 4.32
C MET A 1 -26.88 -20.05 5.54
N ALA A 2 -25.58 -20.05 5.83
CA ALA A 2 -25.04 -19.28 6.94
C ALA A 2 -25.08 -17.78 6.62
N LYS A 3 -25.13 -16.97 7.67
CA LYS A 3 -25.06 -15.51 7.61
C LYS A 3 -23.67 -15.05 8.04
N ILE A 4 -23.01 -14.27 7.19
CA ILE A 4 -21.68 -13.71 7.43
C ILE A 4 -21.79 -12.19 7.53
N LEU A 5 -21.36 -11.63 8.64
CA LEU A 5 -21.17 -10.20 8.83
C LEU A 5 -19.69 -9.85 8.57
N ILE A 6 -19.44 -8.76 7.85
CA ILE A 6 -18.11 -8.21 7.59
C ILE A 6 -18.10 -6.76 8.05
N MET A 7 -17.27 -6.42 9.03
CA MET A 7 -17.12 -5.06 9.56
C MET A 7 -15.71 -4.58 9.32
N ASP A 8 -15.57 -3.49 8.56
CA ASP A 8 -14.29 -2.85 8.26
C ASP A 8 -14.60 -1.42 7.76
N ASP A 9 -13.91 -0.41 8.27
CA ASP A 9 -14.19 1.00 7.94
C ASP A 9 -13.62 1.42 6.59
N GLU A 10 -12.63 0.66 6.09
CA GLU A 10 -12.05 0.88 4.78
C GLU A 10 -12.91 0.19 3.70
N PRO A 11 -13.58 0.95 2.81
CA PRO A 11 -14.48 0.36 1.82
C PRO A 11 -13.78 -0.60 0.86
N ALA A 12 -12.50 -0.35 0.57
CA ALA A 12 -11.68 -1.19 -0.29
C ALA A 12 -11.45 -2.56 0.36
N LEU A 13 -11.01 -2.59 1.62
CA LEU A 13 -10.73 -3.82 2.35
C LEU A 13 -12.03 -4.60 2.65
N ARG A 14 -13.10 -3.90 3.05
CA ARG A 14 -14.44 -4.49 3.19
C ARG A 14 -14.89 -5.21 1.92
N ASN A 15 -14.70 -4.57 0.76
CA ASN A 15 -15.02 -5.17 -0.54
C ASN A 15 -14.11 -6.33 -0.92
N ILE A 16 -12.82 -6.26 -0.57
CA ILE A 16 -11.87 -7.36 -0.79
C ILE A 16 -12.33 -8.59 0.01
N VAL A 17 -12.58 -8.45 1.31
CA VAL A 17 -13.05 -9.55 2.17
C VAL A 17 -14.38 -10.09 1.68
N TYR A 18 -15.33 -9.21 1.34
CA TYR A 18 -16.60 -9.59 0.73
C TYR A 18 -16.37 -10.46 -0.51
N ASN A 19 -15.55 -10.02 -1.47
CA ASN A 19 -15.31 -10.77 -2.69
C ASN A 19 -14.54 -12.08 -2.46
N MET A 20 -13.73 -12.17 -1.40
CA MET A 20 -13.06 -13.42 -1.00
C MET A 20 -14.06 -14.47 -0.54
N VAL A 21 -15.05 -14.11 0.28
CA VAL A 21 -16.02 -15.06 0.85
C VAL A 21 -17.28 -15.26 0.02
N LYS A 22 -17.60 -14.33 -0.89
CA LYS A 22 -18.76 -14.40 -1.80
C LYS A 22 -18.90 -15.75 -2.54
N PRO A 23 -17.82 -16.39 -3.06
CA PRO A 23 -17.92 -17.68 -3.75
C PRO A 23 -18.45 -18.82 -2.87
N LEU A 24 -18.48 -18.66 -1.54
CA LEU A 24 -19.06 -19.65 -0.62
C LEU A 24 -20.59 -19.71 -0.66
N GLY A 25 -21.26 -18.76 -1.33
CA GLY A 25 -22.72 -18.77 -1.50
C GLY A 25 -23.51 -18.54 -0.21
N GLN A 26 -22.91 -17.88 0.79
CA GLN A 26 -23.54 -17.54 2.07
C GLN A 26 -24.27 -16.20 2.00
N ALA A 27 -25.19 -15.94 2.93
CA ALA A 27 -25.85 -14.64 3.05
C ALA A 27 -24.87 -13.65 3.68
N MET A 28 -24.65 -12.49 3.06
CA MET A 28 -23.59 -11.57 3.48
C MET A 28 -24.14 -10.21 3.86
N PHE A 29 -23.64 -9.68 4.97
CA PHE A 29 -23.96 -8.37 5.51
C PHE A 29 -22.65 -7.61 5.73
N THR A 30 -22.66 -6.31 5.48
CA THR A 30 -21.48 -5.46 5.63
C THR A 30 -21.79 -4.32 6.59
N ALA A 31 -20.82 -3.99 7.44
CA ALA A 31 -20.85 -2.84 8.32
C ALA A 31 -19.61 -1.97 8.10
N GLU A 32 -19.75 -0.65 8.23
CA GLU A 32 -18.66 0.32 8.13
C GLU A 32 -18.15 0.83 9.48
N ASP A 33 -18.88 0.55 10.54
CA ASP A 33 -18.53 0.90 11.91
C ASP A 33 -19.09 -0.15 12.91
N GLY A 34 -18.71 -0.02 14.18
CA GLY A 34 -19.11 -0.94 15.24
C GLY A 34 -20.60 -0.87 15.57
N GLY A 35 -21.19 0.32 15.58
CA GLY A 35 -22.61 0.55 15.81
C GLY A 35 -23.48 -0.21 14.81
N GLN A 36 -23.19 -0.07 13.52
CA GLN A 36 -23.88 -0.78 12.44
C GLN A 36 -23.67 -2.29 12.55
N ALA A 37 -22.47 -2.75 12.89
CA ALA A 37 -22.20 -4.18 13.09
C ALA A 37 -23.04 -4.78 14.23
N ILE A 38 -23.20 -4.06 15.34
CA ILE A 38 -24.02 -4.46 16.48
C ILE A 38 -25.51 -4.47 16.11
N GLU A 39 -25.99 -3.47 15.38
CA GLU A 39 -27.38 -3.45 14.89
C GLU A 39 -27.69 -4.64 13.98
N ILE A 40 -26.79 -4.95 13.04
CA ILE A 40 -26.90 -6.14 12.20
C ILE A 40 -26.83 -7.41 13.06
N GLY A 41 -25.96 -7.44 14.07
CA GLY A 41 -25.87 -8.53 15.03
C GLY A 41 -27.20 -8.83 15.73
N LYS A 42 -27.93 -7.78 16.15
CA LYS A 42 -29.24 -7.89 16.79
C LYS A 42 -30.34 -8.35 15.82
N LYS A 43 -30.32 -7.82 14.59
CA LYS A 43 -31.38 -8.05 13.60
C LYS A 43 -31.23 -9.38 12.87
N GLU A 44 -30.01 -9.68 12.43
CA GLU A 44 -29.73 -10.78 11.52
C GLU A 44 -29.17 -12.01 12.23
N ILE A 45 -28.55 -11.84 13.41
CA ILE A 45 -27.93 -12.90 14.22
C ILE A 45 -26.98 -13.74 13.34
N PRO A 46 -25.84 -13.17 12.91
CA PRO A 46 -24.94 -13.84 11.98
C PRO A 46 -24.30 -15.09 12.60
N ASP A 47 -24.00 -16.10 11.79
CA ASP A 47 -23.26 -17.29 12.24
C ASP A 47 -21.77 -16.99 12.40
N ILE A 48 -21.24 -16.11 11.55
CA ILE A 48 -19.84 -15.69 11.49
C ILE A 48 -19.78 -14.16 11.40
N ALA A 49 -18.88 -13.55 12.14
CA ALA A 49 -18.59 -12.13 12.04
C ALA A 49 -17.08 -11.94 11.80
N LEU A 50 -16.70 -11.36 10.66
CA LEU A 50 -15.34 -10.91 10.37
C LEU A 50 -15.24 -9.46 10.83
N LEU A 51 -14.44 -9.19 11.86
CA LEU A 51 -14.43 -7.89 12.55
C LEU A 51 -13.05 -7.26 12.47
N ASP A 52 -12.95 -6.06 11.88
CA ASP A 52 -11.75 -5.25 12.05
C ASP A 52 -11.54 -4.86 13.52
N MET A 53 -10.28 -4.76 13.93
CA MET A 53 -9.88 -4.34 15.27
C MET A 53 -10.02 -2.84 15.50
N ARG A 54 -9.96 -2.04 14.43
CA ARG A 54 -10.03 -0.59 14.48
C ARG A 54 -11.16 -0.14 13.59
N VAL A 55 -12.18 0.47 14.18
CA VAL A 55 -13.25 1.16 13.45
C VAL A 55 -13.45 2.55 14.09
N PRO A 56 -14.04 3.53 13.38
CA PRO A 56 -14.02 4.93 13.78
C PRO A 56 -14.73 5.24 15.11
N ASP A 57 -15.69 4.41 15.51
CA ASP A 57 -16.59 4.64 16.63
C ASP A 57 -16.26 3.83 17.89
N MET A 58 -15.63 2.65 17.76
CA MET A 58 -15.24 1.79 18.90
C MET A 58 -14.13 0.78 18.55
N ASP A 59 -13.59 0.09 19.56
CA ASP A 59 -12.64 -1.01 19.35
C ASP A 59 -13.36 -2.30 18.88
N GLY A 60 -12.77 -3.04 17.96
CA GLY A 60 -13.31 -4.33 17.51
C GLY A 60 -13.52 -5.35 18.64
N LEU A 61 -12.76 -5.27 19.74
CA LEU A 61 -12.99 -6.08 20.95
C LEU A 61 -14.30 -5.73 21.66
N GLU A 62 -14.71 -4.47 21.63
CA GLU A 62 -16.00 -4.05 22.18
C GLU A 62 -17.15 -4.61 21.34
N VAL A 63 -17.01 -4.56 20.01
CA VAL A 63 -17.97 -5.20 19.08
C VAL A 63 -18.05 -6.70 19.32
N LEU A 64 -16.91 -7.38 19.50
CA LEU A 64 -16.85 -8.80 19.86
C LEU A 64 -17.66 -9.06 21.14
N ALA A 65 -17.42 -8.30 22.20
CA ALA A 65 -18.10 -8.47 23.48
C ALA A 65 -19.62 -8.28 23.35
N GLU A 66 -20.07 -7.25 22.61
CA GLU A 66 -21.48 -6.99 22.37
C GLU A 66 -22.15 -8.09 21.53
N LEU A 67 -21.50 -8.55 20.45
CA LEU A 67 -22.02 -9.67 19.64
C LEU A 67 -22.12 -10.96 20.46
N LYS A 68 -21.16 -11.22 21.37
CA LYS A 68 -21.22 -12.37 22.27
C LYS A 68 -22.33 -12.26 23.32
N LYS A 69 -22.67 -11.06 23.79
CA LYS A 69 -23.86 -10.83 24.64
C LYS A 69 -25.16 -11.09 23.88
N ILE A 70 -25.22 -10.70 22.61
CA ILE A 70 -26.38 -10.93 21.74
C ILE A 70 -26.57 -12.43 21.49
N ASN A 71 -25.51 -13.12 21.06
CA ASN A 71 -25.52 -14.57 20.89
C ASN A 71 -24.10 -15.14 21.06
N PRO A 72 -23.83 -15.93 22.12
CA PRO A 72 -22.51 -16.51 22.38
C PRO A 72 -21.98 -17.41 21.25
N ASN A 73 -22.87 -17.96 20.42
CA ASN A 73 -22.55 -18.88 19.33
C ASN A 73 -22.05 -18.19 18.05
N ILE A 74 -22.12 -16.85 17.96
CA ILE A 74 -21.56 -16.11 16.82
C ILE A 74 -20.05 -16.38 16.78
N ARG A 75 -19.55 -16.88 15.65
CA ARG A 75 -18.12 -17.14 15.46
C ARG A 75 -17.44 -15.88 14.97
N CYS A 76 -17.03 -15.04 15.92
CA CYS A 76 -16.30 -13.82 15.63
C CYS A 76 -14.84 -14.16 15.27
N ILE A 77 -14.40 -13.77 14.08
CA ILE A 77 -13.02 -13.87 13.62
C ILE A 77 -12.47 -12.45 13.55
N MET A 78 -11.44 -12.18 14.33
CA MET A 78 -10.84 -10.84 14.36
C MET A 78 -9.88 -10.66 13.18
N LEU A 79 -10.07 -9.60 12.40
CA LEU A 79 -9.16 -9.15 11.35
C LEU A 79 -8.29 -8.04 11.94
N SER A 80 -7.01 -8.32 12.18
CA SER A 80 -6.14 -7.38 12.88
C SER A 80 -5.06 -6.83 11.96
N GLY A 81 -4.89 -5.51 11.88
CA GLY A 81 -3.58 -4.93 11.54
C GLY A 81 -2.51 -5.52 12.47
N PHE A 82 -1.31 -5.81 11.97
CA PHE A 82 -0.21 -6.42 12.74
C PHE A 82 -0.06 -5.80 14.15
N GLY A 83 0.33 -6.62 15.13
CA GLY A 83 1.27 -6.13 16.13
C GLY A 83 0.88 -6.17 17.60
N ASP A 84 -0.12 -6.95 18.02
CA ASP A 84 -0.15 -7.31 19.44
C ASP A 84 -0.61 -8.77 19.66
N VAL A 85 0.37 -9.63 19.92
CA VAL A 85 0.12 -11.00 20.38
C VAL A 85 -0.79 -10.96 21.63
N GLU A 86 -0.65 -9.95 22.47
CA GLU A 86 -1.46 -9.76 23.66
C GLU A 86 -2.92 -9.45 23.30
N THR A 87 -3.17 -8.64 22.27
CA THR A 87 -4.50 -8.36 21.72
C THR A 87 -5.13 -9.60 21.09
N ALA A 88 -4.38 -10.40 20.33
CA ALA A 88 -4.87 -11.67 19.79
C ALA A 88 -5.21 -12.67 20.92
N VAL A 89 -4.34 -12.78 21.93
CA VAL A 89 -4.59 -13.58 23.13
C VAL A 89 -5.82 -13.06 23.88
N THR A 90 -6.00 -11.75 23.96
CA THR A 90 -7.15 -11.11 24.62
C THR A 90 -8.45 -11.39 23.86
N ALA A 91 -8.45 -11.27 22.54
CA ALA A 91 -9.59 -11.62 21.70
C ALA A 91 -10.03 -13.08 21.90
N ILE A 92 -9.07 -14.01 21.90
CA ILE A 92 -9.34 -15.43 22.14
C ILE A 92 -9.88 -15.64 23.57
N LYS A 93 -9.31 -14.98 24.59
CA LYS A 93 -9.81 -15.02 25.97
C LYS A 93 -11.23 -14.46 26.10
N GLN A 94 -11.59 -13.47 25.27
CA GLN A 94 -12.93 -12.88 25.21
C GLN A 94 -13.90 -13.69 24.33
N GLY A 95 -13.47 -14.83 23.79
CA GLY A 95 -14.34 -15.78 23.08
C GLY A 95 -14.36 -15.61 21.55
N ALA A 96 -13.41 -14.88 20.96
CA ALA A 96 -13.20 -14.92 19.52
C ALA A 96 -12.95 -16.38 19.06
N PHE A 97 -13.51 -16.73 17.90
CA PHE A 97 -13.37 -18.05 17.30
C PHE A 97 -11.97 -18.27 16.73
N ASP A 98 -11.44 -17.25 16.07
CA ASP A 98 -10.10 -17.25 15.51
C ASP A 98 -9.65 -15.81 15.28
N TYR A 99 -8.41 -15.64 14.83
CA TYR A 99 -7.88 -14.35 14.41
C TYR A 99 -7.13 -14.50 13.08
N ILE A 100 -7.12 -13.43 12.29
CA ILE A 100 -6.41 -13.34 11.02
C ILE A 100 -5.64 -12.03 11.02
N SER A 101 -4.33 -12.09 10.79
CA SER A 101 -3.51 -10.90 10.64
C SER A 101 -3.62 -10.32 9.23
N LYS A 102 -3.87 -9.02 9.13
CA LYS A 102 -3.69 -8.19 7.94
C LYS A 102 -2.18 -7.92 7.75
N PRO A 103 -1.65 -8.01 6.52
CA PRO A 103 -2.33 -8.41 5.29
C PRO A 103 -2.56 -9.93 5.24
N PHE A 104 -3.76 -10.34 4.82
CA PHE A 104 -4.15 -11.74 4.69
C PHE A 104 -4.30 -12.18 3.24
N LYS A 105 -4.05 -13.47 2.97
CA LYS A 105 -4.31 -14.08 1.67
C LYS A 105 -5.72 -14.63 1.59
N ILE A 106 -6.27 -14.73 0.38
CA ILE A 106 -7.61 -15.31 0.12
C ILE A 106 -7.73 -16.70 0.78
N ASP A 107 -6.72 -17.56 0.61
CA ASP A 107 -6.74 -18.93 1.13
C ASP A 107 -6.79 -18.99 2.66
N GLU A 108 -6.20 -18.00 3.35
CA GLU A 108 -6.19 -17.94 4.81
C GLU A 108 -7.57 -17.58 5.35
N VAL A 109 -8.19 -16.54 4.79
CA VAL A 109 -9.56 -16.14 5.13
C VAL A 109 -10.54 -17.28 4.85
N LEU A 110 -10.45 -17.89 3.67
CA LEU A 110 -11.30 -19.01 3.30
C LEU A 110 -11.10 -20.22 4.22
N LYS A 111 -9.86 -20.53 4.63
CA LYS A 111 -9.59 -21.64 5.53
C LYS A 111 -10.25 -21.44 6.89
N VAL A 112 -10.12 -20.25 7.48
CA VAL A 112 -10.70 -19.93 8.79
C VAL A 112 -12.23 -19.87 8.71
N VAL A 113 -12.78 -19.26 7.66
CA VAL A 113 -14.24 -19.21 7.45
C VAL A 113 -14.82 -20.61 7.25
N ASN A 114 -14.18 -21.49 6.47
CA ASN A 114 -14.61 -22.88 6.32
C ASN A 114 -14.51 -23.67 7.63
N LYS A 115 -13.45 -23.44 8.42
CA LYS A 115 -13.32 -24.00 9.78
C LYS A 115 -14.48 -23.53 10.67
N ALA A 116 -14.88 -22.25 10.59
CA ALA A 116 -16.01 -21.70 11.33
C ALA A 116 -17.37 -22.25 10.84
N LEU A 117 -17.52 -22.50 9.55
CA LEU A 117 -18.71 -23.15 8.97
C LEU A 117 -18.80 -24.65 9.31
N GLY A 118 -17.72 -25.27 9.81
CA GLY A 118 -17.66 -26.70 10.08
C GLY A 118 -17.52 -27.57 8.82
N THR A 119 -17.04 -27.00 7.72
CA THR A 119 -16.89 -27.70 6.42
C THR A 119 -15.55 -28.41 6.25
N VAL A 120 -14.59 -28.18 7.15
CA VAL A 120 -13.32 -28.92 7.20
C VAL A 120 -13.48 -30.11 8.16
N ALA A 121 -13.42 -31.34 7.63
CA ALA A 121 -13.45 -32.55 8.44
C ALA A 121 -12.34 -32.52 9.51
N ALA A 122 -12.72 -32.84 10.75
CA ALA A 122 -11.80 -32.98 11.87
C ALA A 122 -10.83 -34.14 11.60
N THR A 123 -9.63 -33.83 11.13
CA THR A 123 -8.47 -34.71 11.25
C THR A 123 -7.45 -34.06 12.18
N GLY A 124 -7.41 -34.57 13.41
CA GLY A 124 -6.23 -34.57 14.29
C GLY A 124 -5.85 -33.28 15.02
N ALA A 125 -6.19 -33.20 16.30
CA ALA A 125 -5.44 -32.44 17.31
C ALA A 125 -4.07 -33.14 17.52
N VAL A 126 -2.89 -32.57 17.84
CA VAL A 126 -2.42 -31.27 18.35
C VAL A 126 -0.94 -31.14 17.95
N ALA A 127 -0.45 -29.94 17.59
CA ALA A 127 0.82 -29.36 18.06
C ALA A 127 1.12 -28.03 17.34
N SER A 128 1.26 -26.95 18.13
CA SER A 128 1.80 -25.65 17.69
C SER A 128 3.18 -25.82 17.03
N PRO A 129 3.54 -25.05 15.99
CA PRO A 129 4.93 -24.98 15.59
C PRO A 129 5.69 -24.12 16.60
N ALA A 130 6.53 -24.79 17.40
CA ALA A 130 7.62 -24.16 18.12
C ALA A 130 8.63 -23.54 17.13
N MET A 131 9.20 -22.40 17.53
CA MET A 131 10.29 -21.72 16.82
C MET A 131 11.52 -22.63 16.62
N PRO A 132 12.25 -22.57 15.50
CA PRO A 132 13.52 -23.27 15.37
C PRO A 132 14.69 -22.44 15.91
N THR A 133 15.46 -23.07 16.80
CA THR A 133 16.80 -22.67 17.24
C THR A 133 17.84 -23.09 16.19
N VAL A 134 18.82 -22.23 15.91
CA VAL A 134 19.91 -22.44 14.93
C VAL A 134 21.11 -23.13 15.60
N ALA A 135 21.61 -24.21 14.99
CA ALA A 135 22.99 -24.71 15.15
C ALA A 135 23.48 -25.35 13.83
N ALA A 136 24.79 -25.30 13.61
CA ALA A 136 25.46 -25.28 12.30
C ALA A 136 26.03 -26.62 11.76
N GLN A 137 26.00 -26.75 10.41
CA GLN A 137 26.99 -27.34 9.44
C GLN A 137 27.44 -28.83 9.49
N PRO A 138 28.05 -29.43 8.41
CA PRO A 138 28.04 -29.13 6.96
C PRO A 138 27.99 -30.36 5.98
N ALA A 139 27.86 -30.04 4.67
CA ALA A 139 28.42 -30.67 3.43
C ALA A 139 27.98 -32.07 2.91
N LYS A 140 27.47 -32.13 1.65
CA LYS A 140 28.16 -32.68 0.44
C LYS A 140 27.27 -32.75 -0.83
N MET A 141 27.88 -32.40 -1.96
CA MET A 141 27.53 -32.68 -3.37
C MET A 141 27.91 -34.13 -3.76
N PRO A 142 27.45 -34.75 -4.87
CA PRO A 142 27.65 -34.35 -6.30
C PRO A 142 26.36 -34.54 -7.16
N GLY A 143 26.22 -34.22 -8.45
CA GLY A 143 27.08 -33.86 -9.59
C GLY A 143 26.32 -34.24 -10.89
N ALA A 144 26.77 -33.69 -12.03
CA ALA A 144 26.35 -33.96 -13.43
C ALA A 144 25.02 -33.33 -13.93
N ALA A 145 24.80 -32.94 -15.19
CA ALA A 145 25.56 -32.44 -16.35
C ALA A 145 24.63 -32.60 -17.59
N VAL A 146 24.54 -31.56 -18.45
CA VAL A 146 24.30 -31.62 -19.93
C VAL A 146 22.85 -32.02 -20.35
N SER A 147 22.14 -31.48 -21.37
CA SER A 147 22.41 -30.71 -22.60
C SER A 147 21.11 -30.03 -23.09
N SER A 148 21.25 -28.95 -23.86
CA SER A 148 20.24 -28.36 -24.76
C SER A 148 20.12 -29.11 -26.10
N PRO A 149 19.08 -28.83 -26.91
CA PRO A 149 19.36 -28.13 -28.18
C PRO A 149 18.32 -27.06 -28.59
N LYS A 150 18.76 -26.21 -29.53
CA LYS A 150 18.12 -25.01 -30.15
C LYS A 150 17.50 -25.39 -31.54
N PRO A 151 17.03 -24.45 -32.39
CA PRO A 151 15.63 -24.24 -32.77
C PRO A 151 15.31 -24.57 -34.26
N ALA A 152 14.04 -24.43 -34.68
CA ALA A 152 13.67 -24.40 -36.09
C ALA A 152 12.70 -23.23 -36.41
N ALA A 153 13.01 -22.53 -37.50
CA ALA A 153 12.31 -21.38 -38.06
C ALA A 153 11.21 -21.80 -39.04
N GLY A 154 10.22 -20.92 -39.27
CA GLY A 154 9.26 -21.06 -40.36
C GLY A 154 8.33 -19.86 -40.50
N ALA A 155 8.64 -18.95 -41.43
CA ALA A 155 7.77 -17.86 -41.85
C ALA A 155 6.72 -18.33 -42.88
N LYS A 156 5.49 -17.81 -42.84
CA LYS A 156 4.57 -17.82 -44.00
C LYS A 156 3.63 -16.61 -44.03
N LYS A 157 3.30 -16.25 -45.27
CA LYS A 157 2.81 -14.96 -45.80
C LYS A 157 1.31 -14.72 -45.62
N MET A 158 0.97 -13.43 -45.67
CA MET A 158 -0.35 -12.79 -45.70
C MET A 158 -0.94 -12.71 -47.14
N PRO A 159 -2.27 -12.64 -47.33
CA PRO A 159 -2.86 -12.04 -48.52
C PRO A 159 -3.74 -10.82 -48.21
N ARG A 160 -3.85 -9.94 -49.22
CA ARG A 160 -4.49 -8.61 -49.23
C ARG A 160 -5.97 -8.65 -49.67
N GLY A 161 -6.75 -7.70 -49.16
CA GLY A 161 -8.08 -7.25 -49.62
C GLY A 161 -8.83 -6.67 -48.40
N LEU A 162 -9.55 -5.55 -48.40
CA LEU A 162 -10.09 -4.63 -49.41
C LEU A 162 -10.39 -3.30 -48.67
N LEU A 163 -10.08 -2.15 -49.28
CA LEU A 163 -10.22 -0.80 -48.72
C LEU A 163 -11.44 -0.12 -49.35
N ILE A 164 -12.55 0.09 -48.62
CA ILE A 164 -13.53 1.18 -48.87
C ILE A 164 -14.17 1.58 -47.53
N GLY A 165 -13.97 2.83 -47.07
CA GLY A 165 -14.57 3.37 -45.85
C GLY A 165 -13.84 4.53 -45.17
N GLY A 166 -12.77 5.07 -45.77
CA GLY A 166 -11.82 5.95 -45.07
C GLY A 166 -12.25 7.40 -44.80
N ALA A 167 -13.21 7.97 -45.54
CA ALA A 167 -13.44 9.42 -45.47
C ALA A 167 -14.27 9.87 -44.26
N ALA A 168 -15.31 9.13 -43.87
CA ALA A 168 -16.16 9.49 -42.72
C ALA A 168 -15.52 9.13 -41.37
N VAL A 169 -14.78 8.01 -41.32
CA VAL A 169 -14.04 7.58 -40.12
C VAL A 169 -12.86 8.52 -39.85
N ALA A 170 -12.18 9.01 -40.89
CA ALA A 170 -11.08 9.98 -40.73
C ALA A 170 -11.54 11.31 -40.14
N LEU A 171 -12.76 11.79 -40.47
CA LEU A 171 -13.27 13.06 -39.95
C LEU A 171 -13.70 12.95 -38.47
N VAL A 172 -14.33 11.83 -38.08
CA VAL A 172 -14.67 11.56 -36.67
C VAL A 172 -13.39 11.31 -35.85
N ALA A 173 -12.39 10.62 -36.42
CA ALA A 173 -11.08 10.46 -35.80
C ALA A 173 -10.34 11.80 -35.67
N LEU A 174 -10.39 12.69 -36.67
CA LEU A 174 -9.80 14.02 -36.59
C LEU A 174 -10.49 14.90 -35.54
N ILE A 175 -11.82 14.81 -35.39
CA ILE A 175 -12.56 15.50 -34.33
C ILE A 175 -12.23 14.90 -32.95
N PHE A 176 -12.05 13.58 -32.85
CA PHE A 176 -11.61 12.92 -31.62
C PHE A 176 -10.17 13.29 -31.24
N ILE A 177 -9.25 13.29 -32.21
CA ILE A 177 -7.84 13.70 -32.04
C ILE A 177 -7.77 15.20 -31.70
N ALA A 178 -8.58 16.05 -32.34
CA ALA A 178 -8.65 17.47 -32.02
C ALA A 178 -9.27 17.73 -30.63
N LYS A 179 -10.23 16.92 -30.18
CA LYS A 179 -10.72 16.95 -28.79
C LYS A 179 -9.68 16.46 -27.79
N GLN A 180 -8.81 15.53 -28.18
CA GLN A 180 -7.67 15.08 -27.39
C GLN A 180 -6.57 16.16 -27.29
N PHE A 181 -6.47 17.04 -28.30
CA PHE A 181 -5.51 18.15 -28.34
C PHE A 181 -6.03 19.48 -27.76
N MET A 182 -7.35 19.67 -27.60
CA MET A 182 -7.92 20.93 -27.07
C MET A 182 -7.98 21.03 -25.54
N PHE A 183 -7.34 20.13 -24.81
CA PHE A 183 -7.00 20.36 -23.40
C PHE A 183 -5.48 20.43 -23.25
N SER A 184 -4.94 21.65 -23.32
CA SER A 184 -3.57 21.93 -22.91
C SER A 184 -3.46 21.92 -21.38
N GLY A 185 -3.60 20.74 -20.77
CA GLY A 185 -3.01 20.41 -19.48
C GLY A 185 -1.77 19.58 -19.76
N GLY A 186 -0.64 19.87 -19.11
CA GLY A 186 0.64 19.20 -19.42
C GLY A 186 0.51 17.68 -19.50
N SER A 187 1.22 17.07 -20.45
CA SER A 187 1.10 15.64 -20.74
C SER A 187 1.53 14.80 -19.53
N VAL A 188 0.57 14.15 -18.88
CA VAL A 188 0.84 13.12 -17.87
C VAL A 188 1.22 11.83 -18.61
N GLN A 189 2.39 11.28 -18.30
CA GLN A 189 2.77 9.95 -18.77
C GLN A 189 2.36 8.90 -17.75
N GLU A 190 1.77 7.81 -18.22
CA GLU A 190 1.30 6.70 -17.39
C GLU A 190 2.15 5.45 -17.63
N TYR A 191 2.55 4.80 -16.55
CA TYR A 191 3.33 3.57 -16.57
C TYR A 191 2.56 2.48 -15.84
N ASN A 192 2.29 1.37 -16.51
CA ASN A 192 1.70 0.20 -15.86
C ASN A 192 2.76 -0.52 -15.03
N ILE A 193 2.42 -0.88 -13.80
CA ILE A 193 3.27 -1.64 -12.89
C ILE A 193 2.57 -2.97 -12.52
N PRO A 194 3.33 -4.04 -12.24
CA PRO A 194 2.76 -5.37 -11.98
C PRO A 194 2.30 -5.56 -10.52
N TYR A 195 2.21 -4.48 -9.75
CA TYR A 195 1.79 -4.47 -8.35
C TYR A 195 0.81 -3.31 -8.12
N THR A 196 -0.04 -3.42 -7.11
CA THR A 196 -1.24 -2.57 -6.97
C THR A 196 -1.17 -1.55 -5.85
N ASN A 197 -0.20 -1.68 -4.94
CA ASN A 197 -0.17 -0.90 -3.70
C ASN A 197 1.14 -0.12 -3.51
N PRO A 198 1.55 0.70 -4.50
CA PRO A 198 2.69 1.60 -4.31
C PRO A 198 2.44 2.54 -3.12
N THR A 199 3.45 2.84 -2.32
CA THR A 199 3.37 3.81 -1.20
C THR A 199 4.60 4.70 -1.17
N GLY A 200 5.67 4.26 -0.52
CA GLY A 200 6.93 4.98 -0.44
C GLY A 200 7.58 5.09 -1.80
N MET A 201 8.05 6.29 -2.14
CA MET A 201 8.75 6.56 -3.39
C MET A 201 9.96 7.44 -3.13
N CYS A 202 11.10 7.09 -3.74
CA CYS A 202 12.24 7.99 -3.78
C CYS A 202 12.99 7.85 -5.12
N TRP A 203 13.64 8.94 -5.52
CA TRP A 203 14.50 8.93 -6.71
C TRP A 203 15.95 8.68 -6.30
N VAL A 204 16.53 7.60 -6.85
CA VAL A 204 17.95 7.27 -6.71
C VAL A 204 18.52 7.18 -8.11
N LYS A 205 19.05 8.30 -8.61
CA LYS A 205 19.44 8.44 -10.03
C LYS A 205 20.28 7.24 -10.51
N PRO A 206 19.89 6.58 -11.63
CA PRO A 206 18.83 6.94 -12.60
C PRO A 206 17.47 6.23 -12.36
N ASN A 207 17.26 5.65 -11.19
CA ASN A 207 16.15 4.76 -10.89
C ASN A 207 15.08 5.40 -10.01
N LEU A 208 13.84 5.02 -10.28
CA LEU A 208 12.73 5.23 -9.36
C LEU A 208 12.62 4.02 -8.43
N TRP A 209 12.64 4.26 -7.13
CA TRP A 209 12.44 3.23 -6.11
C TRP A 209 11.06 3.37 -5.51
N VAL A 210 10.34 2.25 -5.43
CA VAL A 210 8.94 2.22 -4.98
C VAL A 210 8.71 1.04 -4.07
N SER A 211 8.11 1.26 -2.91
CA SER A 211 7.65 0.17 -2.04
C SER A 211 6.22 -0.23 -2.37
N ASP A 212 5.93 -1.51 -2.19
CA ASP A 212 4.57 -2.05 -2.11
C ASP A 212 4.31 -2.45 -0.66
N TRP A 213 3.41 -1.72 0.00
CA TRP A 213 3.14 -1.92 1.42
C TRP A 213 2.43 -3.24 1.72
N VAL A 214 1.76 -3.86 0.74
CA VAL A 214 1.07 -5.14 0.93
C VAL A 214 2.05 -6.31 0.80
N THR A 215 2.93 -6.27 -0.20
CA THR A 215 3.86 -7.37 -0.46
C THR A 215 5.17 -7.27 0.33
N GLY A 216 5.51 -6.07 0.82
CA GLY A 216 6.79 -5.78 1.44
C GLY A 216 7.95 -5.67 0.45
N ASN A 217 7.64 -5.64 -0.84
CA ASN A 217 8.65 -5.55 -1.88
C ASN A 217 9.06 -4.09 -2.10
N ILE A 218 10.33 -3.91 -2.43
CA ILE A 218 10.87 -2.65 -2.92
C ILE A 218 11.35 -2.87 -4.35
N TYR A 219 10.73 -2.15 -5.28
CA TYR A 219 10.99 -2.23 -6.70
C TYR A 219 11.96 -1.13 -7.10
N ARG A 220 13.01 -1.52 -7.83
CA ARG A 220 13.89 -0.59 -8.54
C ARG A 220 13.49 -0.56 -10.00
N HIS A 221 12.97 0.58 -10.44
CA HIS A 221 12.57 0.79 -11.82
C HIS A 221 13.62 1.59 -12.60
N ALA A 222 13.90 1.18 -13.84
CA ALA A 222 14.63 1.99 -14.80
C ALA A 222 13.71 3.09 -15.34
N ALA A 223 14.18 4.34 -15.39
CA ALA A 223 13.47 5.41 -16.10
C ALA A 223 13.74 5.36 -17.62
N ASP A 224 13.42 4.23 -18.25
CA ASP A 224 13.74 3.87 -19.64
C ASP A 224 12.60 4.16 -20.63
N GLY A 225 11.63 4.99 -20.22
CA GLY A 225 10.40 5.28 -20.97
C GLY A 225 9.34 4.16 -20.92
N LYS A 226 9.63 3.01 -20.29
CA LYS A 226 8.65 1.95 -19.99
C LYS A 226 8.51 1.67 -18.50
N LEU A 227 9.40 2.23 -17.68
CA LEU A 227 9.47 1.99 -16.23
C LEU A 227 9.71 0.51 -15.92
N SER A 228 10.66 -0.11 -16.64
CA SER A 228 10.97 -1.54 -16.46
C SER A 228 11.53 -1.82 -15.06
N ILE A 229 11.21 -3.00 -14.50
CA ILE A 229 11.75 -3.44 -13.20
C ILE A 229 13.16 -4.00 -13.43
N GLU A 230 14.16 -3.40 -12.81
CA GLU A 230 15.53 -3.92 -12.83
C GLU A 230 15.79 -4.93 -11.71
N SER A 231 15.22 -4.68 -10.53
CA SER A 231 15.35 -5.57 -9.37
C SER A 231 14.18 -5.41 -8.41
N VAL A 232 13.88 -6.48 -7.69
CA VAL A 232 12.92 -6.48 -6.58
C VAL A 232 13.69 -6.94 -5.34
N GLY A 233 13.83 -6.02 -4.38
CA GLY A 233 14.35 -6.33 -3.06
C GLY A 233 13.18 -6.64 -2.12
N LYS A 234 13.41 -7.53 -1.16
CA LYS A 234 12.47 -7.73 -0.06
C LYS A 234 13.15 -7.29 1.22
N THR A 235 12.54 -6.34 1.91
CA THR A 235 13.06 -5.91 3.21
C THR A 235 12.69 -6.92 4.28
N ALA A 236 13.47 -6.93 5.36
CA ALA A 236 13.13 -7.72 6.54
C ALA A 236 12.00 -7.07 7.37
N ASN A 237 11.68 -5.79 7.15
CA ASN A 237 10.41 -5.20 7.59
C ASN A 237 9.31 -5.57 6.60
N SER A 238 8.13 -5.92 7.10
CA SER A 238 7.15 -6.60 6.25
C SER A 238 6.41 -5.67 5.29
N GLN A 239 6.31 -4.38 5.62
CA GLN A 239 5.37 -3.44 5.00
C GLN A 239 5.92 -2.00 5.05
N PRO A 240 6.82 -1.63 4.11
CA PRO A 240 7.37 -0.28 4.06
C PRO A 240 6.33 0.73 3.54
N THR A 241 6.12 1.80 4.30
CA THR A 241 5.21 2.91 3.96
C THR A 241 5.93 4.11 3.38
N GLY A 242 7.19 4.33 3.76
CA GLY A 242 8.02 5.43 3.28
C GLY A 242 9.35 4.97 2.74
N LEU A 243 9.90 5.71 1.78
CA LEU A 243 11.24 5.52 1.24
C LEU A 243 12.00 6.84 1.19
N ALA A 244 13.27 6.82 1.57
CA ALA A 244 14.21 7.91 1.31
C ALA A 244 15.59 7.36 0.99
N TRP A 245 16.42 8.16 0.34
CA TRP A 245 17.81 7.82 0.04
C TRP A 245 18.71 8.96 0.48
N ASP A 246 19.75 8.64 1.25
CA ASP A 246 20.62 9.65 1.87
C ASP A 246 21.91 9.96 1.08
N GLY A 247 22.12 9.30 -0.06
CA GLY A 247 23.39 9.35 -0.79
C GLY A 247 24.14 8.01 -0.77
N GLU A 248 23.88 7.17 0.22
CA GLU A 248 24.62 5.93 0.48
C GLU A 248 23.68 4.75 0.76
N SER A 249 22.67 4.98 1.59
CA SER A 249 21.75 3.99 2.14
C SER A 249 20.31 4.28 1.74
N LEU A 250 19.53 3.21 1.60
CA LEU A 250 18.08 3.32 1.49
C LEU A 250 17.47 3.32 2.90
N TRP A 251 16.50 4.18 3.11
CA TRP A 251 15.77 4.30 4.35
C TRP A 251 14.33 3.91 4.12
N THR A 252 13.77 3.11 5.04
CA THR A 252 12.36 2.76 5.04
C THR A 252 11.73 3.06 6.39
N CYS A 253 10.42 3.30 6.42
CA CYS A 253 9.65 3.29 7.66
C CYS A 253 8.50 2.31 7.57
N SER A 254 8.02 1.85 8.71
CA SER A 254 6.83 1.01 8.81
C SER A 254 5.86 1.63 9.81
N SER A 255 4.65 1.94 9.33
CA SER A 255 3.51 2.36 10.18
C SER A 255 3.17 1.33 11.24
N ILE A 256 3.32 0.06 10.88
CA ILE A 256 2.97 -1.10 11.70
C ILE A 256 4.02 -1.35 12.77
N GLU A 257 5.29 -1.48 12.36
CA GLU A 257 6.36 -1.80 13.31
C GLU A 257 6.75 -0.56 14.13
N LYS A 258 6.32 0.64 13.71
CA LYS A 258 6.65 1.93 14.32
C LYS A 258 8.16 2.09 14.47
N ARG A 259 8.83 1.87 13.34
CA ARG A 259 10.29 1.90 13.22
C ARG A 259 10.72 2.51 11.89
N ILE A 260 11.94 3.00 11.90
CA ILE A 260 12.68 3.45 10.73
C ILE A 260 13.88 2.53 10.58
N TYR A 261 14.20 2.15 9.36
CA TYR A 261 15.26 1.18 9.04
C TYR A 261 16.21 1.82 8.04
N LYS A 262 17.50 1.64 8.29
CA LYS A 262 18.57 1.97 7.36
C LYS A 262 19.04 0.68 6.68
N HIS A 263 19.12 0.69 5.36
CA HIS A 263 19.48 -0.47 4.55
C HIS A 263 20.72 -0.22 3.70
N LYS A 264 21.57 -1.25 3.60
CA LYS A 264 22.55 -1.35 2.53
C LYS A 264 21.85 -1.49 1.19
N MET A 265 22.42 -0.88 0.17
CA MET A 265 21.98 -1.03 -1.22
C MET A 265 22.52 -2.32 -1.86
N ASP A 266 22.51 -3.43 -1.10
CA ASP A 266 22.81 -4.77 -1.62
C ASP A 266 21.56 -5.47 -2.14
N ALA A 267 21.71 -6.64 -2.76
CA ALA A 267 20.59 -7.36 -3.38
C ALA A 267 19.51 -7.79 -2.36
N SER A 268 19.84 -7.85 -1.07
CA SER A 268 18.96 -8.26 0.02
C SER A 268 18.42 -7.09 0.85
N LEU A 269 18.80 -5.85 0.54
CA LEU A 269 18.49 -4.67 1.36
C LEU A 269 18.78 -4.90 2.84
N THR A 270 20.00 -5.37 3.14
CA THR A 270 20.42 -5.72 4.51
C THR A 270 20.21 -4.55 5.46
N ILE A 271 19.53 -4.80 6.59
CA ILE A 271 19.33 -3.79 7.64
C ILE A 271 20.68 -3.51 8.32
N GLU A 272 21.09 -2.24 8.32
CA GLU A 272 22.26 -1.74 9.05
C GLU A 272 21.89 -1.24 10.44
N ALA A 273 20.76 -0.54 10.55
CA ALA A 273 20.31 0.09 11.78
C ALA A 273 18.78 0.19 11.82
N ILE A 274 18.25 0.21 13.04
CA ILE A 274 16.82 0.34 13.32
C ILE A 274 16.64 1.45 14.35
N PHE A 275 15.71 2.36 14.09
CA PHE A 275 15.43 3.52 14.92
C PHE A 275 13.94 3.53 15.31
N ALA A 276 13.64 4.10 16.47
CA ALA A 276 12.27 4.44 16.82
C ALA A 276 11.79 5.61 15.95
N THR A 277 10.50 5.61 15.61
CA THR A 277 9.86 6.79 15.01
C THR A 277 9.46 7.79 16.11
N SER A 278 9.41 9.08 15.77
CA SER A 278 8.87 10.14 16.66
C SER A 278 7.34 10.24 16.64
N GLY A 279 6.68 9.52 15.73
CA GLY A 279 5.24 9.55 15.52
C GLY A 279 4.53 8.22 15.82
N SER A 280 3.20 8.23 15.89
CA SER A 280 2.39 7.02 16.04
C SER A 280 2.22 6.23 14.75
N ASN A 281 2.24 6.91 13.60
CA ASN A 281 1.96 6.28 12.30
C ASN A 281 2.84 6.84 11.17
N PRO A 282 4.12 6.41 11.06
CA PRO A 282 5.01 6.90 10.02
C PRO A 282 4.52 6.49 8.62
N SER A 283 4.10 7.46 7.83
CA SER A 283 3.45 7.28 6.52
C SER A 283 4.39 7.56 5.34
N GLY A 284 5.51 8.24 5.57
CA GLY A 284 6.50 8.47 4.52
C GLY A 284 7.82 9.02 5.05
N LEU A 285 8.83 9.00 4.18
CA LEU A 285 10.16 9.52 4.45
C LEU A 285 10.60 10.47 3.34
N TYR A 286 11.50 11.39 3.68
CA TYR A 286 12.23 12.20 2.70
C TYR A 286 13.59 12.59 3.26
N PHE A 287 14.60 12.68 2.39
CA PHE A 287 15.92 13.17 2.76
C PHE A 287 16.23 14.46 2.02
N ASP A 288 16.57 15.53 2.77
CA ASP A 288 16.80 16.86 2.20
C ASP A 288 18.25 17.15 1.80
N GLY A 289 19.15 16.17 1.94
CA GLY A 289 20.60 16.32 1.77
C GLY A 289 21.37 16.40 3.09
N ALA A 290 20.70 16.62 4.22
CA ALA A 290 21.33 16.71 5.54
C ALA A 290 20.50 16.08 6.67
N ASN A 291 19.19 15.97 6.52
CA ASN A 291 18.24 15.53 7.53
C ASN A 291 17.25 14.55 6.93
N LEU A 292 16.84 13.58 7.75
CA LEU A 292 15.71 12.72 7.44
C LEU A 292 14.43 13.35 7.95
N TRP A 293 13.41 13.39 7.10
CA TRP A 293 12.08 13.87 7.40
C TRP A 293 11.14 12.67 7.45
N VAL A 294 10.32 12.62 8.50
CA VAL A 294 9.37 11.53 8.76
C VAL A 294 7.98 12.13 8.81
N PHE A 295 7.05 11.59 8.03
CA PHE A 295 5.66 12.03 8.02
C PHE A 295 4.83 11.12 8.91
N ASP A 296 3.89 11.69 9.65
CA ASP A 296 2.92 10.95 10.45
C ASP A 296 1.51 11.34 10.06
N SER A 297 0.77 10.34 9.56
CA SER A 297 -0.58 10.51 9.06
C SER A 297 -1.66 10.54 10.14
N ASP A 298 -1.42 9.95 11.32
CA ASP A 298 -2.39 9.99 12.42
C ASP A 298 -2.30 11.35 13.14
N ALA A 299 -1.08 11.83 13.35
CA ALA A 299 -0.83 13.08 14.05
C ALA A 299 -0.93 14.31 13.13
N ALA A 300 -0.99 14.10 11.80
CA ALA A 300 -0.82 15.16 10.79
C ALA A 300 0.43 16.02 11.07
N ARG A 301 1.56 15.35 11.31
CA ARG A 301 2.84 16.00 11.69
C ARG A 301 3.99 15.55 10.81
N ILE A 302 5.01 16.41 10.73
CA ILE A 302 6.25 16.14 10.03
C ILE A 302 7.41 16.37 10.99
N TYR A 303 8.24 15.35 11.19
CA TYR A 303 9.38 15.36 12.09
C TYR A 303 10.66 15.46 11.28
N LYS A 304 11.54 16.36 11.68
CA LYS A 304 12.87 16.50 11.10
C LYS A 304 13.90 15.91 12.06
N HIS A 305 14.73 15.02 11.55
CA HIS A 305 15.75 14.32 12.30
C HIS A 305 17.14 14.59 11.74
N LYS A 306 18.09 14.81 12.64
CA LYS A 306 19.51 14.87 12.29
C LYS A 306 20.02 13.44 12.05
N MET A 307 20.90 13.28 11.07
CA MET A 307 21.56 12.01 10.74
C MET A 307 22.71 11.69 11.72
N ASP A 308 22.43 11.67 13.03
CA ASP A 308 23.34 11.14 14.04
C ASP A 308 22.99 9.69 14.39
N ASP A 309 23.82 9.04 15.21
CA ASP A 309 23.68 7.62 15.57
C ASP A 309 22.35 7.27 16.24
N MET A 310 21.63 8.28 16.76
CA MET A 310 20.35 8.13 17.44
C MET A 310 19.16 8.60 16.60
N LEU A 311 19.41 9.13 15.40
CA LEU A 311 18.42 9.81 14.56
C LEU A 311 17.65 10.87 15.36
N SER A 312 18.37 11.77 16.04
CA SER A 312 17.79 12.72 16.99
C SER A 312 16.83 13.71 16.31
N MET A 313 15.63 13.85 16.87
CA MET A 313 14.64 14.80 16.38
C MET A 313 15.07 16.24 16.67
N VAL A 314 15.12 17.08 15.65
CA VAL A 314 15.54 18.49 15.74
C VAL A 314 14.38 19.47 15.60
N SER A 315 13.31 19.12 14.90
CA SER A 315 12.16 19.99 14.71
C SER A 315 10.90 19.17 14.44
N VAL A 316 9.75 19.75 14.76
CA VAL A 316 8.42 19.19 14.48
C VAL A 316 7.59 20.29 13.83
N TYR A 317 6.86 19.92 12.79
CA TYR A 317 6.00 20.82 12.03
C TYR A 317 4.59 20.25 11.97
N ASP A 318 3.59 21.13 12.02
CA ASP A 318 2.23 20.74 11.64
C ASP A 318 2.20 20.54 10.13
N SER A 319 1.66 19.41 9.69
CA SER A 319 1.52 19.10 8.27
C SER A 319 0.34 19.89 7.69
N PRO A 320 0.50 20.58 6.55
CA PRO A 320 -0.65 21.16 5.86
C PRO A 320 -1.52 20.09 5.16
N ALA A 321 -0.93 18.92 4.87
CA ALA A 321 -1.66 17.74 4.43
C ALA A 321 -2.25 17.01 5.65
N ILE A 322 -3.52 16.59 5.56
CA ILE A 322 -4.18 15.86 6.65
C ILE A 322 -3.60 14.45 6.76
N ASN A 323 -3.25 13.84 5.64
CA ASN A 323 -2.59 12.53 5.59
C ASN A 323 -1.36 12.61 4.65
N PRO A 324 -0.21 13.12 5.13
CA PRO A 324 0.99 13.28 4.30
C PRO A 324 1.52 11.92 3.82
N CYS A 325 1.73 11.77 2.51
CA CYS A 325 2.15 10.50 1.88
C CYS A 325 3.49 10.57 1.13
N GLY A 326 4.04 11.77 0.95
CA GLY A 326 5.30 11.96 0.26
C GLY A 326 5.69 13.43 0.19
N MET A 327 6.98 13.69 0.00
CA MET A 327 7.51 15.03 -0.12
C MET A 327 8.68 15.06 -1.11
N PHE A 328 8.81 16.15 -1.83
CA PHE A 328 10.07 16.49 -2.51
C PHE A 328 10.36 17.99 -2.41
N LYS A 329 11.61 18.38 -2.66
CA LYS A 329 12.03 19.78 -2.71
C LYS A 329 12.29 20.21 -4.14
N ASN A 330 11.82 21.41 -4.50
CA ASN A 330 12.25 22.12 -5.70
C ASN A 330 12.44 23.61 -5.36
N GLY A 331 13.66 24.11 -5.55
CA GLY A 331 14.04 25.46 -5.11
C GLY A 331 13.86 25.63 -3.59
N ASP A 332 13.21 26.74 -3.21
CA ASP A 332 12.96 27.10 -1.80
C ASP A 332 11.65 26.52 -1.24
N TYR A 333 11.05 25.55 -1.94
CA TYR A 333 9.77 24.96 -1.56
C TYR A 333 9.84 23.44 -1.47
N PHE A 334 9.15 22.90 -0.46
CA PHE A 334 8.69 21.53 -0.42
C PHE A 334 7.34 21.40 -1.12
N TYR A 335 7.11 20.23 -1.71
CA TYR A 335 5.83 19.81 -2.27
C TYR A 335 5.40 18.55 -1.55
N ILE A 336 4.30 18.61 -0.80
CA ILE A 336 3.83 17.56 0.11
C ILE A 336 2.51 17.01 -0.42
N GLY A 337 2.45 15.71 -0.68
CA GLY A 337 1.23 15.04 -1.14
C GLY A 337 0.33 14.64 0.03
N ASP A 338 -0.98 14.79 -0.13
CA ASP A 338 -2.00 14.35 0.82
C ASP A 338 -2.79 13.15 0.27
N TYR A 339 -2.74 12.03 0.97
CA TYR A 339 -3.45 10.81 0.60
C TYR A 339 -4.97 10.94 0.66
N LYS A 340 -5.47 11.70 1.65
CA LYS A 340 -6.91 11.81 1.88
C LYS A 340 -7.57 12.72 0.84
N THR A 341 -6.87 13.78 0.43
CA THR A 341 -7.44 14.81 -0.46
C THR A 341 -6.87 14.79 -1.88
N SER A 342 -5.82 14.00 -2.14
CA SER A 342 -5.05 14.00 -3.39
C SER A 342 -4.48 15.36 -3.80
N LYS A 343 -4.42 16.30 -2.86
CA LYS A 343 -3.81 17.62 -3.04
C LYS A 343 -2.31 17.56 -2.86
N VAL A 344 -1.62 18.52 -3.47
CA VAL A 344 -0.20 18.75 -3.27
C VAL A 344 -0.01 20.15 -2.71
N TYR A 345 0.59 20.24 -1.52
CA TYR A 345 0.83 21.49 -0.80
C TYR A 345 2.24 21.98 -1.09
N LYS A 346 2.38 23.22 -1.53
CA LYS A 346 3.68 23.87 -1.70
C LYS A 346 4.00 24.69 -0.47
N VAL A 347 5.10 24.35 0.18
CA VAL A 347 5.44 24.78 1.53
C VAL A 347 6.83 25.40 1.53
N SER A 348 6.97 26.59 2.11
CA SER A 348 8.24 27.29 2.22
C SER A 348 9.23 26.49 3.07
N VAL A 349 10.44 26.25 2.55
CA VAL A 349 11.51 25.56 3.29
C VAL A 349 11.99 26.39 4.49
N LYS A 350 11.83 27.72 4.42
CA LYS A 350 12.35 28.66 5.43
C LYS A 350 11.55 28.63 6.73
N ASP A 351 10.23 28.60 6.63
CA ASP A 351 9.32 28.79 7.77
C ASP A 351 8.17 27.78 7.80
N PHE A 352 8.14 26.82 6.87
CA PHE A 352 7.12 25.79 6.74
C PHE A 352 5.69 26.33 6.52
N SER A 353 5.55 27.59 6.09
CA SER A 353 4.26 28.17 5.71
C SER A 353 3.78 27.63 4.36
N THR A 354 2.47 27.40 4.22
CA THR A 354 1.90 26.97 2.92
C THR A 354 1.80 28.18 2.00
N ALA A 355 2.48 28.11 0.87
CA ALA A 355 2.45 29.15 -0.16
C ALA A 355 1.27 28.94 -1.12
N ASP A 356 1.11 27.71 -1.60
CA ASP A 356 0.09 27.37 -2.61
C ASP A 356 -0.43 25.94 -2.39
N VAL A 357 -1.59 25.62 -2.94
CA VAL A 357 -2.15 24.27 -2.96
C VAL A 357 -2.51 23.91 -4.40
N TYR A 358 -2.20 22.68 -4.78
CA TYR A 358 -2.40 22.18 -6.12
C TYR A 358 -3.26 20.92 -6.14
N LEU A 359 -3.95 20.73 -7.26
CA LEU A 359 -4.50 19.45 -7.69
C LEU A 359 -3.64 18.87 -8.82
N ILE A 360 -3.60 17.55 -8.90
CA ILE A 360 -3.20 16.85 -10.12
C ILE A 360 -4.49 16.64 -10.93
N PRO A 361 -4.73 17.38 -12.04
CA PRO A 361 -6.05 17.41 -12.70
C PRO A 361 -6.61 16.03 -13.07
N PHE A 362 -5.72 15.11 -13.46
CA PHE A 362 -6.11 13.75 -13.79
C PHE A 362 -6.51 12.92 -12.56
N PHE A 363 -5.83 13.08 -11.42
CA PHE A 363 -6.20 12.39 -10.17
C PHE A 363 -7.57 12.86 -9.69
N GLU A 364 -7.85 14.17 -9.80
CA GLU A 364 -9.15 14.72 -9.45
C GLU A 364 -10.26 14.14 -10.37
N LYS A 365 -10.02 14.17 -11.68
CA LYS A 365 -10.99 13.70 -12.68
C LYS A 365 -11.33 12.22 -12.50
N GLU A 366 -10.31 11.37 -12.31
CA GLU A 366 -10.46 9.92 -12.17
C GLU A 366 -10.65 9.46 -10.71
N LYS A 367 -10.72 10.41 -9.76
CA LYS A 367 -10.86 10.18 -8.31
C LYS A 367 -9.79 9.23 -7.73
N LEU A 368 -8.55 9.40 -8.18
CA LEU A 368 -7.41 8.61 -7.71
C LEU A 368 -6.92 9.13 -6.36
N LYS A 369 -6.46 8.21 -5.50
CA LYS A 369 -5.81 8.55 -4.22
C LYS A 369 -4.30 8.64 -4.39
N LEU A 370 -3.73 9.80 -4.12
CA LEU A 370 -2.28 10.00 -4.16
C LEU A 370 -1.61 9.28 -2.97
N CYS A 371 -0.81 8.26 -3.23
CA CYS A 371 -0.18 7.47 -2.15
C CYS A 371 1.34 7.64 -2.05
N GLY A 372 1.95 8.27 -3.05
CA GLY A 372 3.38 8.56 -3.07
C GLY A 372 3.69 9.66 -4.07
N ILE A 373 4.66 10.51 -3.75
CA ILE A 373 5.15 11.56 -4.63
C ILE A 373 6.65 11.77 -4.44
N THR A 374 7.39 11.88 -5.54
CA THR A 374 8.83 12.18 -5.52
C THR A 374 9.24 12.98 -6.78
N TRP A 375 10.51 13.35 -6.88
CA TRP A 375 11.04 14.23 -7.92
C TRP A 375 12.40 13.75 -8.42
N ASP A 376 12.57 13.69 -9.75
CA ASP A 376 13.81 13.24 -10.38
C ASP A 376 14.81 14.36 -10.71
N GLY A 377 14.45 15.61 -10.41
CA GLY A 377 15.19 16.81 -10.84
C GLY A 377 14.48 17.59 -11.95
N GLN A 378 13.57 16.95 -12.68
CA GLN A 378 12.87 17.51 -13.85
C GLN A 378 11.36 17.22 -13.85
N ASN A 379 10.94 16.05 -13.37
CA ASN A 379 9.57 15.58 -13.37
C ASN A 379 9.16 15.09 -11.98
N ILE A 380 7.88 15.29 -11.70
CA ILE A 380 7.18 14.68 -10.57
C ILE A 380 6.89 13.24 -10.95
N TRP A 381 7.12 12.35 -10.01
CA TRP A 381 6.64 10.97 -10.04
C TRP A 381 5.57 10.83 -8.97
N ALA A 382 4.39 10.37 -9.35
CA ALA A 382 3.25 10.20 -8.45
C ALA A 382 2.71 8.78 -8.57
N ALA A 383 2.30 8.19 -7.46
CA ALA A 383 1.63 6.90 -7.42
C ALA A 383 0.18 7.03 -6.96
N ALA A 384 -0.66 6.13 -7.46
CA ALA A 384 -2.02 5.98 -6.98
C ALA A 384 -2.29 4.56 -6.49
N GLU A 385 -2.92 4.46 -5.32
CA GLU A 385 -3.20 3.17 -4.71
C GLU A 385 -4.32 2.43 -5.45
N GLY A 386 -4.14 1.12 -5.66
CA GLY A 386 -5.14 0.22 -6.24
C GLY A 386 -5.25 0.28 -7.76
N VAL A 387 -4.50 1.17 -8.44
CA VAL A 387 -4.62 1.40 -9.89
C VAL A 387 -3.65 0.55 -10.70
N GLY A 388 -2.53 0.11 -10.10
CA GLY A 388 -1.45 -0.57 -10.83
C GLY A 388 -0.73 0.34 -11.81
N LYS A 389 -0.62 1.63 -11.49
CA LYS A 389 0.03 2.64 -12.32
C LYS A 389 0.91 3.60 -11.51
N ILE A 390 1.96 4.08 -12.15
CA ILE A 390 2.76 5.24 -11.74
C ILE A 390 2.65 6.31 -12.82
N PHE A 391 2.63 7.57 -12.39
CA PHE A 391 2.45 8.73 -13.24
C PHE A 391 3.70 9.60 -13.20
N GLN A 392 4.08 10.14 -14.35
CA GLN A 392 5.13 11.16 -14.47
C GLN A 392 4.52 12.42 -15.09
N LEU A 393 4.81 13.57 -14.49
CA LEU A 393 4.25 14.85 -14.88
C LEU A 393 5.19 16.01 -14.56
N SER A 394 5.05 17.12 -15.26
CA SER A 394 5.79 18.34 -14.95
C SER A 394 5.12 19.13 -13.82
N LEU A 395 5.88 19.98 -13.13
CA LEU A 395 5.31 20.95 -12.18
C LEU A 395 4.25 21.86 -12.81
N SER A 396 4.44 22.25 -14.07
CA SER A 396 3.45 23.05 -14.81
C SER A 396 2.13 22.31 -15.11
N SER A 397 2.08 20.99 -14.89
CA SER A 397 0.86 20.18 -15.02
C SER A 397 -0.01 20.25 -13.76
N LEU A 398 0.51 20.76 -12.64
CA LEU A 398 -0.25 20.99 -11.43
C LEU A 398 -1.20 22.18 -11.60
N LYS A 399 -2.44 22.04 -11.12
CA LYS A 399 -3.44 23.13 -11.15
C LYS A 399 -3.59 23.73 -9.77
N GLU A 400 -3.21 24.99 -9.64
CA GLU A 400 -3.38 25.76 -8.40
C GLU A 400 -4.86 25.89 -8.05
N ILE A 401 -5.18 25.74 -6.77
CA ILE A 401 -6.49 26.01 -6.19
C ILE A 401 -6.34 27.10 -5.13
N LYS A 402 -7.26 28.07 -5.15
CA LYS A 402 -7.27 29.13 -4.15
C LYS A 402 -7.76 28.58 -2.81
N PHE A 403 -7.11 29.04 -1.75
CA PHE A 403 -7.50 28.82 -0.36
C PHE A 403 -8.91 29.32 -0.05
#